data_AF-A0A3D3JJQ6-F1
#
_entry.id   AF-A0A3D3JJQ6-F1
#
_cell.length_a   1.000
_cell.length_b   1.000
_cell.length_c   1.000
_cell.angle_alpha   90.00
_cell.angle_beta   90.00
_cell.angle_gamma   90.00
#
_symmetry.space_group_name_H-M   'P 1'
#
loop_
_entity.id
_entity.type
_entity.pdbx_description
1 polymer ?
#
loop_
_entity_poly.entity_id
_entity_poly.type
_entity_poly.pdbx_seq_one_letter_code
_entity_poly.pdbx_strand_id
1 'polypeptide(L)' 'MDKHQKIRLLGFPIDLGADRRGVDMGPSALRIADIDKKLESLGFTVVDEGDIPIRNIEVQDAADQR' A
#
# COMPACT_ATOMS: atom_id res chain seq x y z
N MET A 1 -21.58 -13.08 -10.68
CA MET A 1 -20.48 -12.11 -10.75
C MET A 1 -19.39 -12.71 -11.61
N ASP A 2 -18.88 -11.92 -12.56
CA ASP A 2 -17.92 -12.40 -13.55
C ASP A 2 -16.56 -12.68 -12.87
N LYS A 3 -16.22 -13.97 -12.71
CA LYS A 3 -15.06 -14.47 -11.95
C LYS A 3 -13.73 -14.31 -12.71
N HIS A 4 -13.60 -13.24 -13.50
CA HIS A 4 -12.43 -12.96 -14.34
C HIS A 4 -11.95 -11.50 -14.23
N GLN A 5 -12.44 -10.74 -13.24
CA GLN A 5 -11.93 -9.39 -13.03
C GLN A 5 -10.51 -9.45 -12.44
N LYS A 6 -9.61 -8.72 -13.09
CA LYS A 6 -8.21 -8.57 -12.66
C LYS A 6 -8.12 -7.45 -11.62
N ILE A 7 -7.55 -7.76 -10.46
CA ILE A 7 -7.24 -6.78 -9.41
C ILE A 7 -5.76 -6.42 -9.51
N ARG A 8 -5.46 -5.12 -9.46
CA ARG A 8 -4.10 -4.61 -9.32
C ARG A 8 -3.93 -4.05 -7.91
N LEU A 9 -2.98 -4.58 -7.15
CA LEU A 9 -2.64 -4.08 -5.83
C LEU A 9 -1.52 -3.05 -5.95
N LEU A 10 -1.73 -1.86 -5.38
CA LEU A 10 -0.77 -0.78 -5.32
C LEU A 10 -0.68 -0.30 -3.89
N GLY A 11 0.51 -0.31 -3.30
CA GLY A 11 0.72 0.23 -1.97
C GLY A 11 1.19 1.69 -2.01
N PHE A 12 0.67 2.48 -1.08
CA PHE A 12 1.06 3.86 -0.85
C PHE A 12 1.53 3.98 0.60
N PRO A 13 2.82 3.73 0.89
CA PRO A 13 3.37 3.78 2.25
C PRO A 13 3.59 5.25 2.66
N ILE A 14 2.50 5.92 3.06
CA ILE A 14 2.51 7.34 3.45
C ILE A 14 2.26 7.47 4.95
N ASP A 15 3.18 8.12 5.66
CA ASP A 15 3.06 8.46 7.10
C ASP A 15 2.61 9.92 7.32
N LEU A 16 1.56 10.36 6.61
CA LEU A 16 0.98 11.73 6.69
C LEU A 16 -0.36 11.78 7.46
N GLY A 17 -0.80 10.66 8.05
CA GLY A 17 -2.14 10.52 8.61
C GLY A 17 -2.26 10.78 10.11
N ALA A 18 -3.10 11.75 10.50
CA ALA A 18 -3.71 11.92 11.82
C ALA A 18 -2.80 11.72 13.06
N ASP A 19 -1.58 12.29 13.04
CA ASP A 19 -0.56 12.15 14.11
C ASP A 19 -0.19 10.69 14.47
N ARG A 20 -0.56 9.72 13.63
CA ARG A 20 -0.31 8.29 13.86
C ARG A 20 0.87 7.86 13.01
N ARG A 21 2.04 7.82 13.64
CA ARG A 21 3.24 7.22 13.03
C ARG A 21 3.07 5.72 12.83
N GLY A 22 3.70 5.20 11.78
CA GLY A 22 3.73 3.78 11.45
C GLY A 22 2.60 3.32 10.53
N VAL A 23 1.81 4.23 9.96
CA VAL A 23 0.76 3.89 8.98
C VAL A 23 1.34 3.57 7.60
N ASP A 24 2.57 4.01 7.34
CA ASP A 24 3.39 3.61 6.19
C ASP A 24 3.62 2.09 6.12
N MET A 25 3.61 1.39 7.24
CA MET A 25 3.72 -0.07 7.29
C MET A 25 2.44 -0.79 6.83
N GLY A 26 1.31 -0.08 6.66
CA GLY A 26 0.00 -0.65 6.32
C GLY A 26 0.02 -1.54 5.06
N PRO A 27 0.53 -1.07 3.91
CA PRO A 27 0.64 -1.90 2.71
C PRO A 27 1.43 -3.19 2.94
N SER A 28 2.58 -3.12 3.63
CA SER A 28 3.39 -4.29 3.95
C SER A 28 2.65 -5.25 4.90
N ALA A 29 1.98 -4.72 5.92
CA ALA A 29 1.21 -5.52 6.88
C ALA A 29 0.06 -6.29 6.19
N LEU A 30 -0.63 -5.68 5.22
CA LEU A 30 -1.67 -6.37 4.45
C LEU A 30 -1.10 -7.50 3.58
N ARG A 31 0.08 -7.30 3.00
CA ARG A 31 0.78 -8.36 2.24
C ARG A 31 1.22 -9.51 3.14
N ILE A 32 1.77 -9.22 4.32
CA ILE A 32 2.11 -10.24 5.33
C ILE A 32 0.86 -11.03 5.75
N ALA A 33 -0.31 -10.39 5.77
CA ALA A 33 -1.59 -11.02 6.06
C ALA A 33 -2.21 -11.78 4.86
N ASP A 34 -1.44 -12.02 3.79
CA ASP A 34 -1.81 -12.79 2.59
C ASP A 34 -3.07 -12.24 1.88
N ILE A 35 -3.18 -10.92 1.73
CA ILE A 35 -4.34 -10.29 1.07
C ILE A 35 -4.52 -10.76 -0.38
N ASP A 36 -3.44 -10.97 -1.11
CA ASP A 36 -3.39 -11.51 -2.47
C ASP A 36 -4.03 -12.90 -2.53
N LYS A 37 -3.57 -13.85 -1.71
CA LYS A 37 -4.10 -15.22 -1.66
C LYS A 37 -5.58 -15.24 -1.29
N LYS A 38 -6.00 -14.35 -0.39
CA LYS A 38 -7.42 -14.22 -0.02
C LYS A 38 -8.26 -13.78 -1.21
N LEU A 39 -7.81 -12.78 -1.96
CA LEU A 39 -8.49 -12.34 -3.19
C LEU A 39 -8.48 -13.43 -4.28
N GLU A 40 -7.37 -14.14 -4.46
CA GLU A 40 -7.29 -15.28 -5.38
C GLU A 40 -8.28 -16.39 -5.00
N SER A 41 -8.44 -16.69 -3.72
CA SER A 41 -9.40 -17.70 -3.24
C SER A 41 -10.86 -17.35 -3.54
N LEU A 42 -11.16 -16.07 -3.76
CA LEU A 42 -12.48 -15.59 -4.19
C LEU A 42 -12.68 -15.67 -5.71
N GLY A 43 -11.64 -16.04 -6.46
CA GLY A 43 -11.66 -16.22 -7.91
C GLY A 43 -11.19 -15.01 -8.71
N PHE A 44 -10.42 -14.09 -8.11
CA PHE A 44 -9.82 -12.97 -8.84
C PHE A 44 -8.41 -13.31 -9.34
N THR A 45 -8.00 -12.76 -10.47
CA THR A 45 -6.57 -12.69 -10.84
C THR A 45 -5.97 -11.45 -10.18
N VAL A 46 -4.99 -11.64 -9.31
CA VAL A 46 -4.33 -10.54 -8.60
C VAL A 46 -2.96 -10.29 -9.22
N VAL A 47 -2.62 -9.01 -9.38
CA VAL A 47 -1.26 -8.57 -9.73
C VAL A 47 -0.84 -7.54 -8.71
N ASP A 48 0.18 -7.84 -7.93
CA ASP A 48 0.83 -6.85 -7.07
C ASP A 48 1.83 -6.04 -7.89
N GLU A 49 1.56 -4.74 -7.99
CA GLU A 49 2.42 -3.78 -8.70
C GLU A 49 3.45 -3.16 -7.75
N GLY A 50 3.50 -3.60 -6.49
CA GLY A 50 4.40 -3.12 -5.47
C GLY A 50 3.94 -1.81 -4.85
N ASP A 51 4.92 -1.08 -4.30
CA ASP A 51 4.69 0.20 -3.64
C ASP A 51 5.11 1.35 -4.55
N ILE A 52 4.32 2.42 -4.52
CA ILE A 52 4.76 3.68 -5.10
C ILE A 52 5.96 4.17 -4.29
N PRO A 53 7.07 4.54 -4.93
CA PRO A 53 8.21 5.12 -4.23
C PRO A 53 7.82 6.51 -3.72
N ILE A 54 7.76 6.64 -2.39
CA ILE A 54 7.44 7.89 -1.70
C ILE A 54 8.67 8.28 -0.88
N ARG A 55 9.01 9.56 -0.90
CA ARG A 55 10.10 10.07 -0.06
C ARG A 55 9.59 10.16 1.37
N ASN A 56 10.29 9.52 2.30
CA ASN A 56 10.01 9.64 3.72
C ASN A 56 10.10 11.12 4.11
N ILE A 57 9.14 11.60 4.91
CA ILE A 57 9.11 13.00 5.37
C ILE A 57 10.38 13.34 6.15
N GLU A 58 10.98 12.35 6.86
CA GLU A 58 12.26 12.51 7.55
C GLU A 58 13.44 12.84 6.62
N VAL A 59 13.32 12.54 5.32
CA VAL A 59 14.33 12.82 4.28
C VAL A 59 13.94 14.06 3.45
N GLN A 60 12.71 14.55 3.58
CA GLN A 60 12.37 15.90 3.13
C GLN A 60 12.92 16.86 4.18
N ASP A 61 14.09 17.42 3.89
CA ASP A 61 14.62 18.59 4.61
C ASP A 61 13.46 19.53 4.94
N ALA A 62 13.43 20.00 6.19
CA ALA A 62 12.53 21.03 6.70
C ALA A 62 12.77 22.38 5.98
N ALA A 63 12.57 22.38 4.67
CA ALA A 63 12.77 23.49 3.74
C ALA A 63 11.44 24.15 3.38
N ASP A 64 10.45 24.09 4.27
CA ASP A 64 9.34 25.04 4.26
C ASP A 64 9.50 25.99 5.45
N GLN A 65 10.54 26.83 5.38
CA GLN A 65 10.57 28.10 6.10
C GLN A 65 9.78 29.10 5.24
N ARG A 66 8.48 29.23 5.50
CA ARG A 66 7.69 30.39 5.12
C ARG A 66 7.36 31.22 6.33
#